data_AF-A0A510HH31-F1
#
_entry.id   AF-A0A510HH31-F1
#
_cell.length_a   1.000
_cell.length_b   1.000
_cell.length_c   1.000
_cell.angle_alpha   90.00
_cell.angle_beta   90.00
_cell.angle_gamma   90.00
#
_symmetry.space_group_name_H-M   'P 1'
#
loop_
_entity.id
_entity.type
_entity.pdbx_description
1 polymer ?
#
loop_
_entity_poly.entity_id
_entity_poly.type
_entity_poly.pdbx_seq_one_letter_code
_entity_poly.pdbx_strand_id
1 'polypeptide(L)'
;MNASDLLAELRERDIRLEADGLVLHVDAPAGAVTEELRAVLREHKGALIRHLERERKRLEEADRRGLVIKFSRERGYVSLHDPTTGEWHEVPASECPPWVLEDARAHRRRRGERR
;
A
#
# COMPACT_ATOMS: atom_id res chain seq x y z
N MET A 1 10.97 -7.14 -18.61
CA MET A 1 9.87 -6.78 -17.70
C MET A 1 10.23 -7.28 -16.31
N ASN A 2 10.02 -6.48 -15.26
CA ASN A 2 10.23 -6.96 -13.88
C ASN A 2 8.90 -7.46 -13.26
N ALA A 3 8.97 -8.13 -12.11
CA ALA A 3 7.77 -8.72 -11.48
C ALA A 3 6.73 -7.68 -11.03
N SER A 4 7.14 -6.46 -10.68
CA SER A 4 6.25 -5.36 -10.30
C SER A 4 5.51 -4.83 -11.53
N ASP A 5 6.21 -4.63 -12.64
CA ASP A 5 5.60 -4.16 -13.90
C ASP A 5 4.58 -5.19 -14.42
N LEU A 6 4.95 -6.48 -14.37
CA LEU A 6 4.06 -7.58 -14.73
C LEU A 6 2.80 -7.59 -13.85
N LEU A 7 2.94 -7.43 -12.54
CA LEU A 7 1.81 -7.39 -11.63
C LEU A 7 0.87 -6.21 -11.91
N ALA A 8 1.42 -5.05 -12.25
CA ALA A 8 0.64 -3.88 -12.63
C ALA A 8 -0.16 -4.14 -13.92
N GLU A 9 0.48 -4.66 -14.96
CA GLU A 9 -0.20 -5.02 -16.22
C GLU A 9 -1.31 -6.06 -16.00
N LEU A 10 -1.08 -7.07 -15.17
CA LEU A 10 -2.09 -8.08 -14.85
C LEU A 10 -3.29 -7.47 -14.13
N ARG A 11 -3.07 -6.56 -13.17
CA ARG A 11 -4.14 -5.84 -12.46
C ARG A 11 -4.97 -4.98 -13.40
N GLU A 12 -4.35 -4.32 -14.39
CA GLU A 12 -5.07 -3.55 -15.42
C GLU A 12 -5.98 -4.43 -16.30
N ARG A 13 -5.62 -5.70 -16.46
CA ARG A 13 -6.39 -6.71 -17.21
C ARG A 13 -7.40 -7.47 -16.35
N ASP A 14 -7.67 -7.00 -15.13
CA ASP A 14 -8.52 -7.62 -14.11
C ASP A 14 -8.07 -9.05 -13.71
N ILE A 15 -6.76 -9.32 -13.81
CA ILE A 15 -6.13 -10.56 -13.35
C ILE A 15 -5.51 -10.31 -11.98
N ARG A 16 -6.03 -10.98 -10.96
CA ARG A 16 -5.56 -10.88 -9.58
C ARG A 16 -4.66 -12.07 -9.25
N LEU A 17 -3.54 -11.76 -8.59
CA LEU A 17 -2.58 -12.75 -8.11
C LEU A 17 -2.53 -12.72 -6.58
N GLU A 18 -2.57 -13.90 -5.97
CA GLU A 18 -2.43 -14.06 -4.53
C GLU A 18 -1.34 -15.10 -4.22
N ALA A 19 -0.51 -14.79 -3.21
CA ALA A 19 0.54 -15.68 -2.75
C ALA A 19 0.09 -16.42 -1.48
N ASP A 20 0.03 -17.75 -1.57
CA ASP A 20 -0.17 -18.65 -0.44
C ASP A 20 1.08 -19.54 -0.29
N GLY A 21 2.01 -19.12 0.57
CA GLY A 21 3.32 -19.73 0.71
C GLY A 21 4.07 -19.79 -0.63
N LEU A 22 4.28 -21.00 -1.15
CA LEU A 22 4.97 -21.23 -2.44
C LEU A 22 4.00 -21.39 -3.62
N VAL A 23 2.70 -21.23 -3.39
CA VAL A 23 1.63 -21.31 -4.38
C VAL A 23 1.24 -19.91 -4.82
N LEU A 24 1.02 -19.74 -6.12
CA LEU A 24 0.53 -18.50 -6.72
C LEU A 24 -0.87 -18.79 -7.25
N HIS A 25 -1.88 -18.25 -6.59
CA HIS A 25 -3.27 -18.28 -7.03
C HIS A 25 -3.49 -17.19 -8.07
N VAL A 26 -4.26 -17.54 -9.10
CA VAL A 26 -4.59 -16.66 -10.22
C VAL A 26 -6.11 -16.61 -10.33
N ASP A 27 -6.69 -15.46 -10.02
CA ASP A 27 -8.08 -15.14 -10.30
C ASP A 27 -8.11 -14.29 -11.57
N ALA A 28 -8.82 -14.75 -12.59
CA ALA A 28 -8.77 -14.17 -13.92
C ALA A 28 -10.08 -14.39 -14.68
N PRO A 29 -10.48 -13.46 -15.56
CA PRO A 29 -11.61 -13.65 -16.46
C PRO A 29 -11.45 -14.89 -17.36
N ALA A 30 -12.58 -15.46 -17.79
CA ALA A 30 -12.58 -16.62 -18.67
C ALA A 30 -11.78 -16.34 -19.96
N GLY A 31 -10.86 -17.25 -20.31
CA GLY A 31 -10.01 -17.11 -21.50
C GLY A 31 -8.81 -16.16 -21.34
N ALA A 32 -8.68 -15.43 -20.23
CA ALA A 32 -7.55 -14.54 -20.01
C ALA A 32 -6.24 -15.29 -19.68
N VAL A 33 -6.35 -16.51 -19.15
CA VAL A 33 -5.21 -17.38 -18.81
C VAL A 33 -4.78 -18.20 -20.03
N THR A 34 -3.97 -17.58 -20.90
CA THR A 34 -3.35 -18.27 -22.05
C THR A 34 -2.08 -19.05 -21.63
N GLU A 35 -1.56 -19.91 -22.51
CA GLU A 35 -0.34 -20.67 -22.19
C GLU A 35 0.91 -19.76 -22.17
N GLU A 36 0.91 -18.70 -22.98
CA GLU A 36 1.94 -17.66 -22.95
C GLU A 36 1.95 -16.96 -21.58
N LEU A 37 0.77 -16.61 -21.05
CA LEU A 37 0.67 -16.01 -19.71
C LEU A 37 1.17 -17.00 -18.64
N ARG A 38 0.84 -18.29 -18.75
CA ARG A 38 1.36 -19.31 -17.82
C ARG A 38 2.88 -19.43 -17.86
N ALA A 39 3.49 -19.33 -19.04
CA ALA A 39 4.95 -19.36 -19.18
C ALA A 39 5.60 -18.17 -18.45
N VAL A 40 5.08 -16.96 -18.68
CA VAL A 40 5.55 -15.74 -18.02
C VAL A 40 5.37 -15.81 -16.49
N LEU A 41 4.21 -16.28 -16.02
CA LEU A 41 3.96 -16.46 -14.59
C LEU A 41 4.91 -17.48 -13.96
N ARG A 42 5.25 -18.58 -14.65
CA ARG A 42 6.22 -19.58 -14.16
C ARG A 42 7.63 -19.00 -14.07
N GLU A 43 8.05 -18.24 -15.08
CA GLU A 43 9.36 -17.59 -15.13
C GLU A 43 9.54 -16.61 -13.94
N HIS A 44 8.50 -15.81 -13.65
CA HIS A 44 8.56 -14.79 -12.60
C HIS A 44 8.00 -15.25 -11.24
N LYS A 45 7.54 -16.50 -11.11
CA LYS A 45 6.77 -17.00 -9.94
C LYS A 45 7.40 -16.61 -8.60
N GLY A 46 8.70 -16.91 -8.42
CA GLY A 46 9.39 -16.65 -7.17
C GLY A 46 9.53 -15.15 -6.86
N ALA A 47 9.66 -14.31 -7.88
CA ALA A 47 9.71 -12.86 -7.71
C ALA A 47 8.33 -12.27 -7.40
N LEU A 48 7.27 -12.76 -8.07
CA LEU A 48 5.87 -12.38 -7.82
C LEU A 48 5.45 -12.71 -6.39
N ILE A 49 5.71 -13.94 -5.92
CA ILE A 49 5.40 -14.35 -4.54
C ILE A 49 6.08 -13.42 -3.53
N ARG A 50 7.39 -13.19 -3.67
CA ARG A 50 8.12 -12.29 -2.76
C ARG A 50 7.59 -10.86 -2.80
N HIS A 51 7.13 -10.38 -3.95
CA HIS A 51 6.54 -9.06 -4.09
C HIS A 51 5.21 -8.98 -3.34
N LEU A 52 4.29 -9.92 -3.61
CA LEU A 52 2.97 -10.00 -2.96
C LEU A 52 3.08 -10.16 -1.44
N GLU A 53 4.02 -10.97 -0.95
CA GLU A 53 4.25 -11.11 0.50
C GLU A 53 4.77 -9.83 1.14
N ARG A 54 5.63 -9.07 0.45
CA ARG A 54 6.11 -7.77 0.93
C ARG A 54 4.98 -6.74 0.93
N GLU A 55 4.18 -6.69 -0.13
CA GLU A 55 2.98 -5.84 -0.19
C GLU A 55 2.04 -6.17 0.97
N ARG A 56 1.73 -7.45 1.20
CA ARG A 56 0.87 -7.90 2.31
C ARG A 56 1.41 -7.46 3.66
N LYS A 57 2.69 -7.74 3.96
CA LYS A 57 3.31 -7.33 5.23
C LYS A 57 3.29 -5.82 5.43
N ARG A 58 3.57 -5.04 4.37
CA ARG A 58 3.51 -3.59 4.41
C ARG A 58 2.10 -3.10 4.77
N LEU A 59 1.07 -3.71 4.18
CA LEU A 59 -0.33 -3.37 4.48
C LEU A 59 -0.74 -3.78 5.90
N GLU A 60 -0.32 -4.96 6.36
CA GLU A 60 -0.54 -5.39 7.76
C GLU A 60 0.14 -4.45 8.78
N GLU A 61 1.35 -3.98 8.47
CA GLU A 61 2.05 -2.99 9.29
C GLU A 61 1.38 -1.62 9.26
N ALA A 62 0.85 -1.21 8.11
CA ALA A 62 0.10 0.02 7.94
C ALA A 62 -1.20 0.01 8.75
N ASP A 63 -1.98 -1.06 8.64
CA ASP A 63 -3.22 -1.26 9.38
C ASP A 63 -2.95 -1.24 10.90
N ARG A 64 -1.91 -1.96 11.35
CA ARG A 64 -1.49 -1.96 12.76
C ARG A 64 -1.08 -0.59 13.26
N ARG A 65 -0.47 0.25 12.41
CA ARG A 65 -0.13 1.64 12.75
C ARG A 65 -1.38 2.50 12.87
N GLY A 66 -2.42 2.20 12.09
CA GLY A 66 -3.66 2.96 12.03
C GLY A 66 -3.50 4.31 11.35
N LEU A 67 -4.57 5.11 11.39
CA LEU A 67 -4.55 6.50 10.94
C LEU A 67 -3.67 7.34 11.88
N VAL A 68 -2.59 7.92 11.33
CA VAL A 68 -1.71 8.83 12.08
C VAL A 68 -1.72 10.19 11.44
N ILE A 69 -2.13 11.19 12.20
CA ILE A 69 -2.19 12.58 11.75
C ILE A 69 -1.21 13.40 12.58
N LYS A 70 -0.31 14.10 11.88
CA LYS A 70 0.68 14.98 12.51
C LYS A 70 0.99 16.16 11.61
N PHE A 71 1.43 17.27 12.18
CA PHE A 71 2.01 18.34 11.38
C PHE A 71 3.22 17.82 10.60
N SER A 72 3.29 18.21 9.33
CA SER A 72 4.41 17.89 8.47
C SER A 72 5.68 18.60 8.92
N ARG A 73 6.82 18.16 8.39
CA ARG A 73 8.07 18.92 8.46
C ARG A 73 7.99 20.17 7.59
N GLU A 74 7.22 20.10 6.50
CA GLU A 74 6.93 21.25 5.67
C GLU A 74 5.91 22.16 6.36
N ARG A 75 6.22 23.46 6.43
CA ARG A 75 5.37 24.42 7.14
C ARG A 75 4.04 24.57 6.41
N GLY A 76 2.95 24.50 7.14
CA GLY A 76 1.61 24.65 6.58
C GLY A 76 1.01 23.35 6.03
N TYR A 77 1.67 22.19 6.22
CA TYR A 77 1.15 20.89 5.80
C TYR A 77 0.86 19.97 6.99
N VAL A 78 -0.04 19.03 6.76
CA VAL A 78 -0.35 17.90 7.63
C VAL A 78 0.02 16.62 6.89
N SER A 79 0.71 15.74 7.60
CA SER A 79 1.11 14.41 7.14
C SER A 79 0.13 13.39 7.70
N LEU A 80 -0.60 12.70 6.82
CA LEU A 80 -1.59 11.66 7.16
C LEU A 80 -1.10 10.30 6.71
N HIS A 81 -1.00 9.36 7.64
CA HIS A 81 -0.75 7.95 7.32
C HIS A 81 -2.07 7.25 7.03
N ASP A 82 -2.23 6.73 5.82
CA ASP A 82 -3.39 5.93 5.42
C ASP A 82 -3.17 4.45 5.81
N PRO A 83 -3.98 3.88 6.73
CA PRO A 83 -3.85 2.49 7.14
C PRO A 83 -4.22 1.49 6.03
N THR A 84 -4.94 1.91 5.00
CA THR A 84 -5.44 1.01 3.93
C THR A 84 -4.42 0.82 2.80
N THR A 85 -3.54 1.78 2.59
CA THR A 85 -2.50 1.75 1.54
C THR A 85 -1.09 1.71 2.12
N GLY A 86 -0.91 2.18 3.35
CA GLY A 86 0.39 2.40 3.98
C GLY A 86 1.12 3.66 3.50
N GLU A 87 0.46 4.50 2.70
CA GLU A 87 1.02 5.73 2.17
C GLU A 87 0.97 6.87 3.22
N TRP A 88 1.88 7.82 3.06
CA TRP A 88 1.82 9.10 3.75
C TRP A 88 1.39 10.17 2.76
N HIS A 89 0.28 10.83 3.05
CA HIS A 89 -0.24 11.94 2.26
C HIS A 89 0.09 13.27 2.93
N GLU A 90 0.65 14.19 2.16
CA GLU A 90 0.91 15.56 2.59
C GLU A 90 -0.21 16.44 2.06
N VAL A 91 -0.97 17.05 2.98
CA VAL A 91 -2.13 17.87 2.65
C VAL A 91 -1.94 19.27 3.23
N PRO A 92 -2.22 20.34 2.47
CA PRO A 92 -2.20 21.69 3.02
C PRO A 92 -3.13 21.80 4.23
N ALA A 93 -2.64 22.38 5.32
CA ALA A 93 -3.40 22.54 6.55
C ALA A 93 -4.65 23.41 6.35
N SER A 94 -4.63 24.32 5.36
CA SER A 94 -5.77 25.13 4.96
C SER A 94 -6.90 24.35 4.29
N GLU A 95 -6.58 23.18 3.72
CA GLU A 95 -7.53 22.30 3.04
C GLU A 95 -7.99 21.14 3.94
N CYS A 96 -7.39 21.02 5.12
CA CYS A 96 -7.73 19.99 6.08
C CYS A 96 -9.02 20.38 6.84
N PRO A 97 -9.95 19.42 7.03
CA PRO A 97 -11.10 19.65 7.90
C PRO A 97 -10.65 19.86 9.36
N PRO A 98 -11.45 20.55 10.20
CA PRO A 98 -11.05 20.92 11.56
C PRO A 98 -10.56 19.75 12.42
N TRP A 99 -11.21 18.59 12.33
CA TRP A 99 -10.85 17.40 13.12
C TRP A 99 -9.44 16.88 12.83
N VAL A 100 -8.95 16.99 11.58
CA VAL A 100 -7.57 16.64 11.20
C VAL A 100 -6.57 17.56 11.88
N LEU A 101 -6.87 18.86 11.92
CA LEU A 101 -6.01 19.85 12.59
C LEU A 101 -6.00 19.65 14.11
N GLU A 102 -7.13 19.25 14.69
CA GLU A 102 -7.26 18.93 16.12
C GLU A 102 -6.41 17.72 16.50
N ASP A 103 -6.48 16.65 15.71
CA ASP A 103 -5.66 15.45 15.89
C ASP A 103 -4.16 15.74 15.73
N ALA A 104 -3.77 16.52 14.72
CA ALA A 104 -2.39 16.95 14.53
C ALA A 104 -1.86 17.74 15.74
N ARG A 105 -2.69 18.63 16.31
CA ARG A 105 -2.35 19.39 17.53
C ARG A 105 -2.25 18.47 18.75
N ALA A 106 -3.18 17.54 18.91
CA ALA A 106 -3.16 16.56 19.99
C ALA A 106 -1.91 15.68 19.93
N HIS A 107 -1.53 15.22 18.74
CA HIS A 107 -0.30 14.47 18.50
C HIS A 107 0.94 15.27 18.95
N ARG A 108 1.01 16.57 18.60
CA ARG A 108 2.11 17.45 19.02
C ARG A 108 2.18 17.62 20.53
N ARG A 109 1.04 17.80 21.22
CA ARG A 109 0.98 17.93 22.69
C ARG A 109 1.52 16.68 23.39
N ARG A 110 1.05 15.49 23.00
CA ARG A 110 1.51 14.20 23.54
C ARG A 110 3.02 13.97 23.37
N ARG A 111 3.64 14.52 22.32
CA ARG A 111 5.09 14.46 22.12
C ARG A 111 5.87 15.43 23.00
N GLY A 112 5.29 16.60 23.30
CA GLY A 112 5.89 17.59 24.20
C GLY A 112 5.90 17.14 25.66
N GLU A 113 4.86 16.44 26.09
CA GLU A 113 4.73 15.88 27.45
C GLU A 113 5.67 14.69 27.73
N ARG A 114 6.24 14.08 26.69
CA ARG A 114 7.17 12.94 26.79
C ARG A 114 8.65 13.35 26.83
N ARG A 115 8.96 14.65 26.88
CA ARG A 115 10.30 15.22 26.94
C ARG A 115 10.50 15.93 28.27
#